data_AF-A0A4Q4UH44-F1
#
_entry.id   AF-A0A4Q4UH44-F1
#
_cell.length_a   1.000
_cell.length_b   1.000
_cell.length_c   1.000
_cell.angle_alpha   90.00
_cell.angle_beta   90.00
_cell.angle_gamma   90.00
#
_symmetry.space_group_name_H-M   'P 1'
#
loop_
_entity.id
_entity.type
_entity.pdbx_description
1 polymer ?
#
loop_
_entity_poly.entity_id
_entity_poly.type
_entity_poly.pdbx_seq_one_letter_code
_entity_poly.pdbx_strand_id
1 'polypeptide(L)'
;MSPAVDPAITEALCLDPSVTKIASHGGSGFASTFKLSSTVDGKDRNFFVKTGTGSDAEVMFRGEHASLNAIHSAVPNFCPRSYAHGAFKGTSNKYFMVTDFLDLGASGPAGSGDSLAKKLAKLHTTPAPVPEGFDRPMFGFPVTTCCGSTPQDNSWKSSWADFYANNRLRTILQQGIRSNGSDVELSKAVEKTASVVVPRLLGDDRLKGVVPVVVHGDLWSGNHGRGRLAGEGGVEEVVFDPSAVYAHSEYELGIMKMFGGFGTSFWKEYETLVPKAEPKEEWEDRVSLYELKAVIVGISGASSSGKTTLARLLRDIFPNTFILHEDDFYKPESELPTKDGLLDWDCAEALSIPDMTKALSYIREHGTFPPFVDSKEDQNTVGECPVPDATIEAMKAKVRAWLEPGRPGHAIFFSQGGNGPPLRVCLLDGFLLYARETAAVSALLDVRLLLRVSQERATARRGARDGYVTLEGFWSDPPGYVEKIVWPNYVASHAWLFEGGDVEGRPDGAVLEREGILAQTERGVDADMDTALEWAVETLMRQLEEICGVR
;
A
#
# COMPACT_ATOMS: atom_id res chain seq x y z
N MET A 1 6.38 35.34 -4.45
CA MET A 1 6.71 35.67 -5.85
C MET A 1 6.27 34.49 -6.71
N SER A 2 5.57 34.72 -7.82
CA SER A 2 5.28 33.63 -8.75
C SER A 2 6.59 33.05 -9.28
N PRO A 3 6.70 31.72 -9.46
CA PRO A 3 7.88 31.13 -10.07
C PRO A 3 8.10 31.72 -11.46
N ALA A 4 9.35 31.96 -11.86
CA ALA A 4 9.65 32.28 -13.25
C ALA A 4 9.45 31.02 -14.10
N VAL A 5 8.89 31.18 -15.31
CA VAL A 5 8.78 30.09 -16.29
C VAL A 5 10.18 29.82 -16.86
N ASP A 6 10.64 28.57 -16.81
CA ASP A 6 11.94 28.24 -17.41
C ASP A 6 11.86 28.31 -18.95
N PRO A 7 12.85 28.91 -19.64
CA PRO A 7 12.85 29.01 -21.09
C PRO A 7 12.71 27.67 -21.82
N ALA A 8 13.20 26.57 -21.23
CA ALA A 8 13.04 25.24 -21.80
C ALA A 8 11.57 24.85 -22.02
N ILE A 9 10.67 25.27 -21.11
CA ILE A 9 9.24 24.96 -21.19
C ILE A 9 8.58 25.79 -22.29
N THR A 10 8.86 27.10 -22.35
CA THR A 10 8.29 27.98 -23.37
C THR A 10 8.78 27.63 -24.77
N GLU A 11 10.06 27.25 -24.93
CA GLU A 11 10.60 26.81 -26.21
C GLU A 11 10.00 25.48 -26.65
N ALA A 12 9.87 24.50 -25.75
CA ALA A 12 9.31 23.19 -26.07
C ALA A 12 7.84 23.26 -26.54
N LEU A 13 7.09 24.25 -26.05
CA LEU A 13 5.69 24.49 -26.42
C LEU A 13 5.51 25.60 -27.46
N CYS A 14 6.59 26.23 -27.93
CA CYS A 14 6.56 27.42 -28.80
C CYS A 14 5.68 28.57 -28.26
N LEU A 15 5.73 28.82 -26.94
CA LEU A 15 4.94 29.88 -26.28
C LEU A 15 5.69 31.20 -26.22
N ASP A 16 4.95 32.31 -26.31
CA ASP A 16 5.48 33.66 -26.07
C ASP A 16 5.73 33.87 -24.56
N PRO A 17 7.00 34.03 -24.11
CA PRO A 17 7.32 34.21 -22.69
C PRO A 17 6.71 35.48 -22.07
N SER A 18 6.38 36.50 -22.87
CA SER A 18 5.85 37.78 -22.38
C SER A 18 4.41 37.70 -21.87
N VAL A 19 3.64 36.72 -22.36
CA VAL A 19 2.24 36.47 -21.97
C VAL A 19 2.06 35.18 -21.18
N THR A 20 3.10 34.36 -21.06
CA THR A 20 3.05 33.07 -20.37
C THR A 20 3.24 33.24 -18.86
N LYS A 21 2.36 32.63 -18.07
CA LYS A 21 2.37 32.69 -16.59
C LYS A 21 2.30 31.29 -16.00
N ILE A 22 3.01 31.07 -14.90
CA ILE A 22 2.97 29.82 -14.13
C ILE A 22 2.56 30.10 -12.68
N ALA A 23 1.71 29.24 -12.14
CA ALA A 23 1.26 29.29 -10.75
C ALA A 23 1.23 27.87 -10.16
N SER A 24 1.57 27.73 -8.88
CA SER A 24 1.45 26.45 -8.17
C SER A 24 0.02 25.95 -8.23
N HIS A 25 -0.16 24.64 -8.47
CA HIS A 25 -1.47 24.04 -8.64
C HIS A 25 -1.44 22.56 -8.26
N GLY A 26 -2.35 22.13 -7.37
CA GLY A 26 -2.40 20.75 -6.88
C GLY A 26 -1.20 20.38 -5.99
N GLY A 27 -1.02 19.08 -5.78
CA GLY A 27 0.11 18.50 -5.06
C GLY A 27 0.50 17.14 -5.64
N SER A 28 1.74 16.71 -5.39
CA SER A 28 2.25 15.39 -5.72
C SER A 28 3.27 14.98 -4.66
N GLY A 29 3.30 13.68 -4.31
CA GLY A 29 4.28 13.14 -3.35
C GLY A 29 5.74 13.17 -3.83
N PHE A 30 5.96 13.30 -5.16
CA PHE A 30 7.29 13.16 -5.77
C PHE A 30 7.71 14.37 -6.62
N ALA A 31 6.80 15.32 -6.85
CA ALA A 31 7.05 16.47 -7.72
C ALA A 31 6.35 17.75 -7.24
N SER A 32 6.85 18.90 -7.67
CA SER A 32 6.12 20.17 -7.59
C SER A 32 5.26 20.36 -8.84
N THR A 33 4.00 20.73 -8.66
CA THR A 33 2.99 20.80 -9.72
C THR A 33 2.50 22.24 -9.94
N PHE A 34 2.28 22.59 -11.20
CA PHE A 34 1.93 23.94 -11.62
C PHE A 34 0.93 23.96 -12.76
N LYS A 35 0.14 25.02 -12.81
CA LYS A 35 -0.66 25.42 -13.97
C LYS A 35 0.10 26.48 -14.76
N LEU A 36 0.30 26.23 -16.05
CA LEU A 36 0.91 27.17 -16.99
C LEU A 36 -0.20 27.71 -17.90
N SER A 37 -0.37 29.03 -17.97
CA SER A 37 -1.36 29.71 -18.81
C SER A 37 -0.66 30.57 -19.85
N SER A 38 -1.09 30.48 -21.10
CA SER A 38 -0.57 31.30 -22.21
C SER A 38 -1.65 31.53 -23.27
N THR A 39 -1.34 32.35 -24.28
CA THR A 39 -2.19 32.58 -25.44
C THR A 39 -1.54 31.95 -26.67
N VAL A 40 -2.20 30.96 -27.28
CA VAL A 40 -1.74 30.27 -28.49
C VAL A 40 -2.77 30.51 -29.59
N ASP A 41 -2.35 31.02 -30.74
CA ASP A 41 -3.22 31.38 -31.87
C ASP A 41 -4.43 32.27 -31.48
N GLY A 42 -4.19 33.21 -30.56
CA GLY A 42 -5.22 34.14 -30.05
C GLY A 42 -6.24 33.51 -29.09
N LYS A 43 -6.01 32.28 -28.63
CA LYS A 43 -6.86 31.60 -27.63
C LYS A 43 -6.08 31.31 -26.36
N ASP A 44 -6.72 31.51 -25.22
CA ASP A 44 -6.16 31.12 -23.94
C ASP A 44 -6.04 29.60 -23.85
N ARG A 45 -4.86 29.12 -23.47
CA ARG A 45 -4.56 27.71 -23.25
C ARG A 45 -3.89 27.49 -21.91
N ASN A 46 -4.23 26.37 -21.30
CA ASN A 46 -3.68 25.94 -20.03
C ASN A 46 -2.96 24.60 -20.21
N PHE A 47 -1.81 24.48 -19.54
CA PHE A 47 -1.01 23.27 -19.46
C PHE A 47 -0.75 22.92 -17.99
N PHE A 48 -0.49 21.65 -17.75
CA PHE A 48 -0.04 21.18 -16.44
C PHE A 48 1.45 20.86 -16.50
N VAL A 49 2.21 21.32 -15.49
CA VAL A 49 3.66 21.18 -15.43
C VAL A 49 4.03 20.48 -14.13
N LYS A 50 4.78 19.39 -14.23
CA LYS A 50 5.48 18.75 -13.11
C LYS A 50 6.95 19.15 -13.15
N THR A 51 7.56 19.39 -11.98
CA THR A 51 8.99 19.67 -11.86
C THR A 51 9.60 18.91 -10.69
N GLY A 52 10.86 18.52 -10.81
CA GLY A 52 11.59 17.74 -9.81
C GLY A 52 13.10 17.90 -9.96
N THR A 53 13.85 17.45 -8.98
CA THR A 53 15.32 17.60 -8.91
C THR A 53 15.97 16.22 -8.84
N GLY A 54 17.13 16.05 -9.47
CA GLY A 54 17.86 14.77 -9.46
C GLY A 54 17.54 13.87 -10.65
N SER A 55 18.37 12.86 -10.85
CA SER A 55 18.23 11.85 -11.92
C SER A 55 16.90 11.09 -11.83
N ASP A 56 16.38 10.87 -10.62
CA ASP A 56 15.13 10.12 -10.44
C ASP A 56 13.95 10.89 -11.02
N ALA A 57 13.95 12.22 -10.92
CA ALA A 57 12.94 13.07 -11.55
C ALA A 57 13.03 13.01 -13.09
N GLU A 58 14.24 12.95 -13.65
CA GLU A 58 14.42 12.78 -15.10
C GLU A 58 13.81 11.46 -15.59
N VAL A 59 14.11 10.36 -14.90
CA VAL A 59 13.58 9.02 -15.24
C VAL A 59 12.06 9.00 -15.12
N MET A 60 11.52 9.52 -14.01
CA MET A 60 10.07 9.58 -13.76
C MET A 60 9.34 10.36 -14.85
N PHE A 61 9.79 11.58 -15.16
CA PHE A 61 9.14 12.44 -16.17
C PHE A 61 9.26 11.89 -17.60
N ARG A 62 10.38 11.26 -17.93
CA ARG A 62 10.55 10.56 -19.21
C ARG A 62 9.58 9.37 -19.33
N GLY A 63 9.47 8.59 -18.26
CA GLY A 63 8.58 7.43 -18.18
C GLY A 63 7.11 7.83 -18.29
N GLU A 64 6.68 8.82 -17.52
CA GLU A 64 5.29 9.32 -17.54
C GLU A 64 4.95 9.97 -18.89
N HIS A 65 5.87 10.74 -19.48
CA HIS A 65 5.69 11.32 -20.82
C HIS A 65 5.43 10.25 -21.88
N ALA A 66 6.25 9.20 -21.91
CA ALA A 66 6.08 8.09 -22.84
C ALA A 66 4.79 7.31 -22.56
N SER A 67 4.43 7.13 -21.29
CA SER A 67 3.21 6.44 -20.86
C SER A 67 1.94 7.15 -21.31
N LEU A 68 1.83 8.45 -21.03
CA LEU A 68 0.70 9.26 -21.47
C LEU A 68 0.55 9.26 -23.00
N ASN A 69 1.67 9.36 -23.73
CA ASN A 69 1.62 9.36 -25.19
C ASN A 69 1.28 7.98 -25.78
N ALA A 70 1.65 6.87 -25.12
CA ALA A 70 1.22 5.54 -25.52
C ALA A 70 -0.29 5.35 -25.34
N ILE A 71 -0.84 5.77 -24.19
CA ILE A 71 -2.28 5.73 -23.92
C ILE A 71 -3.04 6.65 -24.87
N HIS A 72 -2.58 7.89 -25.05
CA HIS A 72 -3.19 8.87 -25.96
C HIS A 72 -3.18 8.38 -27.42
N SER A 73 -2.12 7.69 -27.86
CA SER A 73 -2.07 7.15 -29.22
C SER A 73 -3.10 6.04 -29.44
N ALA A 74 -3.34 5.19 -28.43
CA ALA A 74 -4.36 4.14 -28.50
C ALA A 74 -5.78 4.71 -28.33
N VAL A 75 -5.95 5.67 -27.42
CA VAL A 75 -7.24 6.29 -27.06
C VAL A 75 -7.06 7.81 -26.83
N PRO A 76 -7.17 8.65 -27.89
CA PRO A 76 -6.80 10.09 -27.85
C PRO A 76 -7.53 10.99 -26.83
N ASN A 77 -8.65 10.55 -26.27
CA ASN A 77 -9.43 11.30 -25.28
C ASN A 77 -9.51 10.59 -23.93
N PHE A 78 -8.55 9.69 -23.62
CA PHE A 78 -8.54 8.94 -22.37
C PHE A 78 -7.56 9.46 -21.34
N CYS A 79 -6.49 10.14 -21.75
CA CYS A 79 -5.53 10.76 -20.83
C CYS A 79 -5.06 12.12 -21.37
N PRO A 80 -4.44 12.97 -20.52
CA PRO A 80 -3.71 14.14 -20.96
C PRO A 80 -2.67 13.79 -22.02
N ARG A 81 -2.60 14.56 -23.11
CA ARG A 81 -1.47 14.48 -24.03
C ARG A 81 -0.24 15.03 -23.34
N SER A 82 0.90 14.35 -23.46
CA SER A 82 2.18 14.87 -22.97
C SER A 82 2.93 15.53 -24.11
N TYR A 83 3.29 16.81 -23.94
CA TYR A 83 3.92 17.61 -24.99
C TYR A 83 5.44 17.52 -24.95
N ALA A 84 6.04 17.61 -23.77
CA ALA A 84 7.48 17.61 -23.62
C ALA A 84 7.92 17.21 -22.21
N HIS A 85 9.15 16.73 -22.10
CA HIS A 85 9.91 16.60 -20.86
C HIS A 85 11.37 16.97 -21.12
N GLY A 86 12.12 17.35 -20.09
CA GLY A 86 13.54 17.68 -20.24
C GLY A 86 14.15 18.37 -19.03
N ALA A 87 15.44 18.72 -19.16
CA ALA A 87 16.15 19.51 -18.18
C ALA A 87 15.79 20.99 -18.27
N PHE A 88 15.78 21.68 -17.13
CA PHE A 88 15.70 23.14 -17.06
C PHE A 88 16.96 23.76 -17.68
N LYS A 89 16.80 24.90 -18.35
CA LYS A 89 17.94 25.72 -18.80
C LYS A 89 18.49 26.58 -17.68
N GLY A 90 17.62 27.14 -16.83
CA GLY A 90 18.00 28.10 -15.79
C GLY A 90 18.50 27.45 -14.50
N THR A 91 18.38 26.13 -14.34
CA THR A 91 18.76 25.44 -13.10
C THR A 91 19.28 24.04 -13.41
N SER A 92 20.55 23.78 -13.07
CA SER A 92 21.16 22.47 -13.21
C SER A 92 20.46 21.42 -12.35
N ASN A 93 20.40 20.17 -12.84
CA ASN A 93 19.84 19.03 -12.11
C ASN A 93 18.33 19.17 -11.77
N LYS A 94 17.60 19.99 -12.51
CA LYS A 94 16.15 20.15 -12.39
C LYS A 94 15.49 19.77 -13.71
N TYR A 95 14.38 19.04 -13.64
CA TYR A 95 13.68 18.47 -14.79
C TYR A 95 12.20 18.85 -14.77
N PHE A 96 11.56 18.84 -15.94
CA PHE A 96 10.13 19.06 -16.10
C PHE A 96 9.46 18.00 -16.98
N MET A 97 8.14 17.89 -16.82
CA MET A 97 7.21 17.38 -17.83
C MET A 97 6.06 18.38 -17.99
N VAL A 98 5.55 18.53 -19.21
CA VAL A 98 4.38 19.36 -19.50
C VAL A 98 3.33 18.61 -20.34
N THR A 99 2.08 18.69 -19.90
CA THR A 99 0.93 17.98 -20.46
C THR A 99 -0.25 18.92 -20.70
N ASP A 100 -1.31 18.41 -21.32
CA ASP A 100 -2.63 19.04 -21.26
C ASP A 100 -3.00 19.33 -19.80
N PHE A 101 -3.62 20.49 -19.57
CA PHE A 101 -4.27 20.75 -18.30
C PHE A 101 -5.58 19.96 -18.23
N LEU A 102 -5.70 19.09 -17.24
CA LEU A 102 -6.93 18.34 -16.97
C LEU A 102 -7.76 19.08 -15.93
N ASP A 103 -8.92 19.57 -16.34
CA ASP A 103 -9.87 20.26 -15.46
C ASP A 103 -10.82 19.23 -14.82
N LEU A 104 -10.40 18.68 -13.68
CA LEU A 104 -11.19 17.75 -12.86
C LEU A 104 -12.35 18.52 -12.20
N GLY A 105 -13.58 18.08 -12.46
CA GLY A 105 -14.79 18.73 -11.93
C GLY A 105 -15.38 19.85 -12.81
N ALA A 106 -14.81 20.09 -13.99
CA ALA A 106 -15.44 20.98 -14.98
C ALA A 106 -16.85 20.49 -15.36
N SER A 107 -17.83 21.40 -15.30
CA SER A 107 -19.12 21.20 -15.94
C SER A 107 -19.03 21.61 -17.41
N GLY A 108 -19.61 20.83 -18.31
CA GLY A 108 -19.51 21.07 -19.74
C GLY A 108 -20.41 20.14 -20.55
N PRO A 109 -20.49 20.34 -21.87
CA PRO A 109 -21.18 19.41 -22.76
C PRO A 109 -20.57 18.01 -22.63
N ALA A 110 -21.37 16.97 -22.86
CA ALA A 110 -20.86 15.61 -22.92
C ALA A 110 -19.76 15.51 -24.00
N GLY A 111 -18.65 14.84 -23.68
CA GLY A 111 -17.61 14.49 -24.65
C GLY A 111 -18.08 13.35 -25.56
N SER A 112 -17.22 12.35 -25.77
CA SER A 112 -17.52 11.17 -26.57
C SER A 112 -18.75 10.39 -26.09
N GLY A 113 -19.07 10.47 -24.79
CA GLY A 113 -20.10 9.64 -24.15
C GLY A 113 -19.66 8.20 -23.88
N ASP A 114 -18.40 7.85 -24.20
CA ASP A 114 -17.84 6.54 -23.88
C ASP A 114 -17.59 6.40 -22.38
N SER A 115 -18.01 5.27 -21.81
CA SER A 115 -17.75 4.93 -20.42
C SER A 115 -16.26 4.64 -20.19
N LEU A 116 -15.85 4.69 -18.92
CA LEU A 116 -14.50 4.29 -18.49
C LEU A 116 -14.19 2.85 -18.92
N ALA A 117 -15.15 1.93 -18.78
CA ALA A 117 -15.02 0.53 -19.19
C ALA A 117 -14.75 0.41 -20.69
N LYS A 118 -15.48 1.16 -21.52
CA LYS A 118 -15.32 1.13 -22.98
C LYS A 118 -13.98 1.69 -23.43
N LYS A 119 -13.50 2.78 -22.82
CA LYS A 119 -12.18 3.35 -23.11
C LYS A 119 -11.05 2.42 -22.66
N LEU A 120 -11.15 1.85 -21.46
CA LEU A 120 -10.16 0.89 -20.98
C LEU A 120 -10.17 -0.39 -21.81
N ALA A 121 -11.35 -0.90 -22.18
CA ALA A 121 -11.46 -2.05 -23.07
C ALA A 121 -10.81 -1.79 -24.43
N LYS A 122 -11.01 -0.60 -25.00
CA LYS A 122 -10.33 -0.19 -26.23
C LYS A 122 -8.81 -0.16 -26.05
N LEU A 123 -8.31 0.36 -24.93
CA LEU A 123 -6.88 0.33 -24.61
C LEU A 123 -6.34 -1.11 -24.54
N HIS A 124 -7.02 -1.98 -23.79
CA HIS A 124 -6.65 -3.38 -23.55
C HIS A 124 -6.92 -4.33 -24.71
N THR A 125 -7.53 -3.86 -25.80
CA THR A 125 -7.75 -4.62 -27.04
C THR A 125 -7.01 -4.05 -28.23
N THR A 126 -6.33 -2.92 -28.07
CA THR A 126 -5.46 -2.33 -29.11
C THR A 126 -4.06 -2.92 -28.96
N PRO A 127 -3.55 -3.70 -29.93
CA PRO A 127 -2.20 -4.24 -29.88
C PRO A 127 -1.16 -3.13 -29.74
N ALA A 128 -0.17 -3.36 -28.88
CA ALA A 128 0.98 -2.48 -28.75
C ALA A 128 1.77 -2.41 -30.08
N PRO A 129 2.40 -1.27 -30.38
CA PRO A 129 3.24 -1.14 -31.57
C PRO A 129 4.42 -2.11 -31.51
N VAL A 130 4.88 -2.53 -32.69
CA VAL A 130 6.11 -3.31 -32.83
C VAL A 130 7.29 -2.41 -32.51
N PRO A 131 8.11 -2.70 -31.49
CA PRO A 131 9.27 -1.88 -31.16
C PRO A 131 10.35 -1.97 -32.25
N GLU A 132 11.15 -0.92 -32.36
CA GLU A 132 12.27 -0.87 -33.31
C GLU A 132 13.22 -2.05 -33.10
N GLY A 133 13.59 -2.71 -34.20
CA GLY A 133 14.46 -3.89 -34.18
C GLY A 133 13.73 -5.23 -34.00
N PHE A 134 12.40 -5.23 -33.88
CA PHE A 134 11.58 -6.45 -33.80
C PHE A 134 10.59 -6.54 -34.97
N ASP A 135 10.09 -7.75 -35.22
CA ASP A 135 9.14 -8.07 -36.29
C ASP A 135 7.72 -8.34 -35.77
N ARG A 136 7.52 -8.25 -34.45
CA ARG A 136 6.26 -8.50 -33.76
C ARG A 136 6.13 -7.69 -32.47
N PRO A 137 4.92 -7.52 -31.92
CA PRO A 137 4.74 -6.90 -30.61
C PRO A 137 5.51 -7.65 -29.52
N MET A 138 6.07 -6.89 -28.58
CA MET A 138 6.89 -7.40 -27.47
C MET A 138 6.34 -6.89 -26.13
N PHE A 139 6.54 -7.65 -25.06
CA PHE A 139 6.30 -7.20 -23.70
C PHE A 139 7.46 -6.33 -23.21
N GLY A 140 7.16 -5.28 -22.45
CA GLY A 140 8.13 -4.27 -22.05
C GLY A 140 7.65 -2.87 -22.41
N PHE A 141 8.56 -1.91 -22.48
CA PHE A 141 8.22 -0.54 -22.81
C PHE A 141 9.46 0.19 -23.37
N PRO A 142 9.29 1.20 -24.24
CA PRO A 142 10.44 1.89 -24.86
C PRO A 142 11.39 2.60 -23.89
N VAL A 143 10.91 2.90 -22.67
CA VAL A 143 11.66 3.57 -21.62
C VAL A 143 11.36 2.94 -20.26
N THR A 144 12.24 3.15 -19.29
CA THR A 144 11.95 2.90 -17.87
C THR A 144 10.79 3.78 -17.42
N THR A 145 9.79 3.16 -16.79
CA THR A 145 8.69 3.82 -16.07
C THR A 145 8.90 3.68 -14.57
N CYS A 146 8.11 4.36 -13.75
CA CYS A 146 8.19 4.27 -12.30
C CYS A 146 6.81 3.99 -11.69
N CYS A 147 6.73 3.00 -10.79
CA CYS A 147 5.59 2.83 -9.90
C CYS A 147 5.94 3.48 -8.56
N GLY A 148 5.27 4.59 -8.24
CA GLY A 148 5.75 5.53 -7.23
C GLY A 148 7.17 6.01 -7.55
N SER A 149 8.10 5.91 -6.59
CA SER A 149 9.52 6.21 -6.80
C SER A 149 10.34 5.05 -7.38
N THR A 150 9.74 3.88 -7.58
CA THR A 150 10.47 2.65 -7.93
C THR A 150 10.60 2.49 -9.45
N PRO A 151 11.84 2.55 -10.02
CA PRO A 151 12.04 2.37 -11.46
C PRO A 151 11.75 0.93 -11.88
N GLN A 152 10.98 0.76 -12.95
CA GLN A 152 10.59 -0.54 -13.49
C GLN A 152 11.47 -0.92 -14.69
N ASP A 153 12.10 -2.09 -14.64
CA ASP A 153 12.78 -2.65 -15.80
C ASP A 153 11.75 -3.02 -16.87
N ASN A 154 11.87 -2.40 -18.03
CA ASN A 154 10.95 -2.55 -19.15
C ASN A 154 11.65 -3.13 -20.39
N SER A 155 12.81 -3.75 -20.22
CA SER A 155 13.52 -4.42 -21.31
C SER A 155 12.64 -5.45 -22.02
N TRP A 156 12.78 -5.51 -23.34
CA TRP A 156 11.88 -6.25 -24.20
C TRP A 156 11.96 -7.76 -23.96
N LYS A 157 10.80 -8.41 -23.88
CA LYS A 157 10.65 -9.86 -23.75
C LYS A 157 9.54 -10.37 -24.67
N SER A 158 9.72 -11.57 -25.20
CA SER A 158 8.76 -12.19 -26.10
C SER A 158 7.64 -12.97 -25.41
N SER A 159 7.85 -13.36 -24.16
CA SER A 159 6.89 -14.11 -23.34
C SER A 159 6.49 -13.28 -22.13
N TRP A 160 5.19 -13.27 -21.82
CA TRP A 160 4.67 -12.55 -20.66
C TRP A 160 5.14 -13.19 -19.36
N ALA A 161 5.21 -14.52 -19.29
CA ALA A 161 5.74 -15.23 -18.12
C ALA A 161 7.20 -14.85 -17.84
N ASP A 162 8.05 -14.83 -18.88
CA ASP A 162 9.46 -14.42 -18.75
C ASP A 162 9.57 -12.97 -18.27
N PHE A 163 8.81 -12.06 -18.88
CA PHE A 163 8.76 -10.66 -18.49
C PHE A 163 8.32 -10.48 -17.04
N TYR A 164 7.19 -11.08 -16.64
CA TYR A 164 6.65 -10.90 -15.30
C TYR A 164 7.57 -11.50 -14.23
N ALA A 165 8.11 -12.71 -14.45
CA ALA A 165 9.04 -13.34 -13.52
C ALA A 165 10.32 -12.53 -13.34
N ASN A 166 10.94 -12.07 -14.43
CA ASN A 166 12.24 -11.42 -14.37
C ASN A 166 12.15 -9.92 -14.13
N ASN A 167 11.37 -9.21 -14.95
CA ASN A 167 11.32 -7.76 -14.98
C ASN A 167 10.35 -7.15 -13.95
N ARG A 168 9.47 -7.95 -13.33
CA ARG A 168 8.62 -7.51 -12.21
C ARG A 168 9.08 -8.15 -10.91
N LEU A 169 8.89 -9.46 -10.74
CA LEU A 169 9.14 -10.12 -9.45
C LEU A 169 10.62 -10.07 -9.03
N ARG A 170 11.53 -10.60 -9.86
CA ARG A 170 12.96 -10.64 -9.51
C ARG A 170 13.61 -9.26 -9.47
N THR A 171 13.25 -8.34 -10.37
CA THR A 171 13.76 -6.97 -10.33
C THR A 171 13.34 -6.23 -9.06
N ILE A 172 12.06 -6.32 -8.65
CA ILE A 172 11.59 -5.69 -7.40
C ILE A 172 12.30 -6.30 -6.20
N LEU A 173 12.47 -7.62 -6.15
CA LEU A 173 13.27 -8.27 -5.11
C LEU A 173 14.70 -7.73 -5.08
N GLN A 174 15.38 -7.66 -6.21
CA GLN A 174 16.76 -7.18 -6.28
C GLN A 174 16.88 -5.72 -5.83
N GLN A 175 15.91 -4.88 -6.17
CA GLN A 175 15.86 -3.49 -5.68
C GLN A 175 15.63 -3.45 -4.17
N GLY A 176 14.68 -4.24 -3.65
CA GLY A 176 14.46 -4.39 -2.21
C GLY A 176 15.72 -4.84 -1.47
N ILE A 177 16.46 -5.81 -2.03
CA ILE A 177 17.74 -6.28 -1.47
C ILE A 177 18.79 -5.17 -1.47
N ARG A 178 18.88 -4.37 -2.54
CA ARG A 178 19.83 -3.25 -2.60
C ARG A 178 19.52 -2.17 -1.57
N SER A 179 18.24 -1.89 -1.34
CA SER A 179 17.79 -0.84 -0.43
C SER A 179 17.81 -1.29 1.04
N ASN A 180 17.46 -2.55 1.31
CA ASN A 180 17.12 -3.02 2.66
C ASN A 180 17.97 -4.21 3.14
N GLY A 181 18.83 -4.77 2.28
CA GLY A 181 19.57 -6.01 2.57
C GLY A 181 18.80 -7.27 2.17
N SER A 182 19.48 -8.42 2.16
CA SER A 182 18.90 -9.68 1.72
C SER A 182 18.04 -10.35 2.78
N ASP A 183 16.83 -10.74 2.41
CA ASP A 183 15.98 -11.67 3.18
C ASP A 183 15.91 -13.02 2.43
N VAL A 184 16.32 -14.09 3.11
CA VAL A 184 16.43 -15.43 2.53
C VAL A 184 15.05 -16.02 2.22
N GLU A 185 14.07 -15.81 3.08
CA GLU A 185 12.73 -16.39 2.93
C GLU A 185 11.94 -15.64 1.86
N LEU A 186 12.00 -14.31 1.84
CA LEU A 186 11.46 -13.49 0.76
C LEU A 186 12.10 -13.86 -0.58
N SER A 187 13.42 -14.03 -0.62
CA SER A 187 14.13 -14.42 -1.85
C SER A 187 13.68 -15.79 -2.35
N LYS A 188 13.54 -16.78 -1.46
CA LYS A 188 13.00 -18.11 -1.81
C LYS A 188 11.55 -18.05 -2.27
N ALA A 189 10.72 -17.25 -1.60
CA ALA A 189 9.30 -17.10 -1.95
C ALA A 189 9.14 -16.48 -3.33
N VAL A 190 9.84 -15.36 -3.59
CA VAL A 190 9.85 -14.71 -4.90
C VAL A 190 10.40 -15.65 -5.97
N GLU A 191 11.50 -16.35 -5.69
CA GLU A 191 12.09 -17.28 -6.66
C GLU A 191 11.14 -18.46 -6.95
N LYS A 192 10.48 -19.01 -5.94
CA LYS A 192 9.46 -20.06 -6.12
C LYS A 192 8.28 -19.56 -6.94
N THR A 193 7.77 -18.36 -6.66
CA THR A 193 6.70 -17.75 -7.45
C THR A 193 7.15 -17.55 -8.90
N ALA A 194 8.33 -16.98 -9.12
CA ALA A 194 8.87 -16.69 -10.44
C ALA A 194 9.26 -17.93 -11.26
N SER A 195 9.70 -19.02 -10.61
CA SER A 195 10.15 -20.25 -11.28
C SER A 195 9.10 -21.36 -11.37
N VAL A 196 8.07 -21.34 -10.52
CA VAL A 196 7.05 -22.40 -10.47
C VAL A 196 5.65 -21.86 -10.79
N VAL A 197 5.20 -20.84 -10.06
CA VAL A 197 3.82 -20.33 -10.18
C VAL A 197 3.63 -19.58 -11.50
N VAL A 198 4.58 -18.72 -11.86
CA VAL A 198 4.51 -17.93 -13.10
C VAL A 198 4.47 -18.82 -14.33
N PRO A 199 5.37 -19.80 -14.55
CA PRO A 199 5.24 -20.71 -15.69
C PRO A 199 3.93 -21.50 -15.68
N ARG A 200 3.44 -21.92 -14.50
CA ARG A 200 2.19 -22.70 -14.39
C ARG A 200 0.95 -21.90 -14.77
N LEU A 201 0.89 -20.61 -14.44
CA LEU A 201 -0.30 -19.77 -14.68
C LEU A 201 -0.20 -18.93 -15.95
N LEU A 202 1.01 -18.47 -16.29
CA LEU A 202 1.26 -17.48 -17.34
C LEU A 202 2.09 -18.04 -18.52
N GLY A 203 2.56 -19.29 -18.44
CA GLY A 203 3.38 -19.92 -19.47
C GLY A 203 2.67 -19.96 -20.82
N ASP A 204 3.43 -19.81 -21.89
CA ASP A 204 2.92 -19.73 -23.27
C ASP A 204 2.16 -21.00 -23.70
N ASP A 205 2.39 -22.14 -23.05
CA ASP A 205 1.69 -23.41 -23.25
C ASP A 205 0.33 -23.47 -22.53
N ARG A 206 0.16 -22.66 -21.48
CA ARG A 206 -1.06 -22.60 -20.65
C ARG A 206 -1.95 -21.42 -21.01
N LEU A 207 -1.40 -20.21 -20.93
CA LEU A 207 -2.13 -18.97 -21.11
C LEU A 207 -2.22 -18.62 -22.60
N LYS A 208 -3.44 -18.57 -23.13
CA LYS A 208 -3.68 -18.47 -24.57
C LYS A 208 -4.11 -17.07 -24.99
N GLY A 209 -3.72 -16.69 -26.20
CA GLY A 209 -4.21 -15.48 -26.86
C GLY A 209 -3.67 -14.18 -26.28
N VAL A 210 -2.54 -14.24 -25.55
CA VAL A 210 -1.90 -13.03 -25.01
C VAL A 210 -1.27 -12.23 -26.13
N VAL A 211 -1.74 -11.00 -26.28
CA VAL A 211 -1.12 -9.98 -27.14
C VAL A 211 -0.65 -8.85 -26.22
N PRO A 212 0.59 -8.36 -26.36
CA PRO A 212 1.02 -7.16 -25.66
C PRO A 212 0.11 -6.00 -26.02
N VAL A 213 -0.51 -5.40 -25.02
CA VAL A 213 -1.33 -4.19 -25.15
C VAL A 213 -0.81 -3.14 -24.20
N VAL A 214 -1.09 -1.87 -24.48
CA VAL A 214 -0.79 -0.81 -23.52
C VAL A 214 -1.67 -1.03 -22.29
N VAL A 215 -1.05 -1.09 -21.12
CA VAL A 215 -1.76 -1.01 -19.84
C VAL A 215 -1.27 0.25 -19.11
N HIS A 216 -2.13 0.83 -18.27
CA HIS A 216 -1.81 2.04 -17.51
C HIS A 216 -0.69 1.79 -16.49
N GLY A 217 -0.67 0.60 -15.89
CA GLY A 217 0.33 0.08 -14.97
C GLY A 217 0.25 0.64 -13.54
N ASP A 218 -0.74 1.48 -13.28
CA ASP A 218 -1.00 2.11 -11.98
C ASP A 218 -2.48 2.55 -11.84
N LEU A 219 -3.43 1.80 -12.42
CA LEU A 219 -4.83 2.23 -12.49
C LEU A 219 -5.64 1.81 -11.26
N TRP A 220 -5.68 2.68 -10.26
CA TRP A 220 -6.53 2.56 -9.08
C TRP A 220 -7.47 3.78 -8.95
N SER A 221 -8.32 3.78 -7.92
CA SER A 221 -9.35 4.82 -7.70
C SER A 221 -8.82 6.27 -7.70
N GLY A 222 -7.55 6.48 -7.35
CA GLY A 222 -6.89 7.78 -7.37
C GLY A 222 -6.46 8.27 -8.75
N ASN A 223 -6.32 7.37 -9.74
CA ASN A 223 -5.72 7.66 -11.06
C ASN A 223 -6.73 7.68 -12.21
N HIS A 224 -8.03 7.79 -11.90
CA HIS A 224 -9.08 8.04 -12.89
C HIS A 224 -10.12 9.04 -12.39
N GLY A 225 -10.85 9.64 -13.32
CA GLY A 225 -11.89 10.60 -12.98
C GLY A 225 -12.64 11.12 -14.20
N ARG A 226 -13.42 12.19 -13.98
CA ARG A 226 -14.16 12.88 -15.02
C ARG A 226 -13.68 14.31 -15.15
N GLY A 227 -13.32 14.72 -16.35
CA GLY A 227 -12.80 16.05 -16.57
C GLY A 227 -12.72 16.44 -18.04
N ARG A 228 -12.23 17.65 -18.28
CA ARG A 228 -12.03 18.20 -19.60
C ARG A 228 -10.55 18.36 -19.89
N LEU A 229 -10.11 17.86 -21.05
CA LEU A 229 -8.72 17.93 -21.50
C LEU A 229 -8.47 19.26 -22.21
N ALA A 230 -7.46 20.01 -21.76
CA ALA A 230 -6.99 21.27 -22.36
C ALA A 230 -8.05 22.37 -22.55
N GLY A 231 -9.18 22.31 -21.84
CA GLY A 231 -10.29 23.24 -22.02
C GLY A 231 -10.99 23.14 -23.39
N GLU A 232 -10.75 22.07 -24.14
CA GLU A 232 -11.36 21.76 -25.43
C GLU A 232 -12.28 20.53 -25.31
N GLY A 233 -13.15 20.29 -26.30
CA GLY A 233 -14.07 19.14 -26.27
C GLY A 233 -15.13 19.21 -25.16
N GLY A 234 -15.69 18.05 -24.81
CA GLY A 234 -16.63 17.88 -23.70
C GLY A 234 -16.01 17.18 -22.48
N VAL A 235 -16.82 16.90 -21.47
CA VAL A 235 -16.40 16.13 -20.28
C VAL A 235 -16.24 14.66 -20.65
N GLU A 236 -15.10 14.08 -20.29
CA GLU A 236 -14.67 12.72 -20.62
C GLU A 236 -14.35 11.92 -19.36
N GLU A 237 -14.53 10.60 -19.42
CA GLU A 237 -13.86 9.66 -18.52
C GLU A 237 -12.37 9.64 -18.86
N VAL A 238 -11.51 9.86 -17.88
CA VAL A 238 -10.06 10.04 -18.07
C VAL A 238 -9.25 9.29 -17.02
N VAL A 239 -8.02 8.93 -17.40
CA VAL A 239 -6.97 8.39 -16.53
C VAL A 239 -5.75 9.31 -16.56
N PHE A 240 -4.96 9.27 -15.51
CA PHE A 240 -3.79 10.11 -15.33
C PHE A 240 -2.77 9.43 -14.41
N ASP A 241 -1.53 9.95 -14.41
CA ASP A 241 -0.39 9.40 -13.67
C ASP A 241 -0.05 7.93 -14.00
N PRO A 242 0.13 7.56 -15.29
CA PRO A 242 0.43 6.19 -15.68
C PRO A 242 1.90 5.77 -15.43
N SER A 243 2.07 4.48 -15.13
CA SER A 243 3.33 3.75 -15.20
C SER A 243 3.26 2.64 -16.27
N ALA A 244 3.08 3.07 -17.52
CA ALA A 244 2.64 2.18 -18.58
C ALA A 244 3.66 1.08 -18.93
N VAL A 245 3.13 -0.04 -19.40
CA VAL A 245 3.91 -1.14 -19.97
C VAL A 245 3.10 -1.81 -21.08
N TYR A 246 3.77 -2.45 -22.04
CA TYR A 246 3.12 -3.37 -22.96
C TYR A 246 3.05 -4.74 -22.28
N ALA A 247 1.84 -5.12 -21.87
CA ALA A 247 1.59 -6.25 -20.99
C ALA A 247 0.41 -7.10 -21.46
N HIS A 248 0.21 -8.23 -20.78
CA HIS A 248 -1.09 -8.90 -20.78
C HIS A 248 -2.11 -8.00 -20.08
N SER A 249 -3.29 -7.79 -20.68
CA SER A 249 -4.33 -6.88 -20.14
C SER A 249 -4.79 -7.23 -18.71
N GLU A 250 -4.81 -8.51 -18.33
CA GLU A 250 -5.21 -8.92 -16.98
C GLU A 250 -4.25 -8.42 -15.89
N TYR A 251 -3.03 -8.02 -16.25
CA TYR A 251 -2.07 -7.42 -15.32
C TYR A 251 -2.62 -6.14 -14.65
N GLU A 252 -3.30 -5.29 -15.41
CA GLU A 252 -3.92 -4.07 -14.86
C GLU A 252 -5.02 -4.40 -13.84
N LEU A 253 -5.72 -5.52 -14.03
CA LEU A 253 -6.85 -5.89 -13.17
C LEU A 253 -6.39 -6.18 -11.74
N GLY A 254 -5.14 -6.58 -11.54
CA GLY A 254 -4.56 -6.77 -10.21
C GLY A 254 -4.60 -5.49 -9.39
N ILE A 255 -4.02 -4.39 -9.90
CA ILE A 255 -4.00 -3.12 -9.17
C ILE A 255 -5.41 -2.51 -9.04
N MET A 256 -6.25 -2.66 -10.07
CA MET A 256 -7.64 -2.19 -10.05
C MET A 256 -8.48 -2.89 -8.98
N LYS A 257 -8.26 -4.18 -8.75
CA LYS A 257 -8.94 -4.93 -7.69
C LYS A 257 -8.30 -4.71 -6.31
N MET A 258 -6.98 -4.57 -6.24
CA MET A 258 -6.21 -4.31 -5.01
C MET A 258 -6.69 -3.04 -4.30
N PHE A 259 -6.83 -1.93 -5.04
CA PHE A 259 -7.16 -0.62 -4.48
C PHE A 259 -8.59 -0.15 -4.85
N GLY A 260 -9.33 -0.92 -5.64
CA GLY A 260 -10.71 -0.62 -6.01
C GLY A 260 -10.88 0.65 -6.86
N GLY A 261 -12.10 1.20 -6.85
CA GLY A 261 -12.51 2.37 -7.65
C GLY A 261 -13.51 2.08 -8.77
N PHE A 262 -13.84 0.80 -9.00
CA PHE A 262 -14.59 0.35 -10.17
C PHE A 262 -15.88 -0.37 -9.78
N GLY A 263 -17.03 0.20 -10.16
CA GLY A 263 -18.36 -0.31 -9.83
C GLY A 263 -18.86 -1.48 -10.67
N THR A 264 -20.01 -2.05 -10.29
CA THR A 264 -20.61 -3.22 -10.98
C THR A 264 -20.87 -2.98 -12.46
N SER A 265 -21.32 -1.78 -12.80
CA SER A 265 -21.56 -1.38 -14.19
C SER A 265 -20.28 -1.40 -15.02
N PHE A 266 -19.17 -0.91 -14.45
CA PHE A 266 -17.86 -0.94 -15.09
C PHE A 266 -17.44 -2.39 -15.38
N TRP A 267 -17.43 -3.26 -14.36
CA TRP A 267 -16.96 -4.64 -14.53
C TRP A 267 -17.82 -5.43 -15.49
N LYS A 268 -19.15 -5.28 -15.40
CA LYS A 268 -20.08 -5.95 -16.32
C LYS A 268 -19.85 -5.53 -17.77
N GLU A 269 -19.64 -4.24 -18.02
CA GLU A 269 -19.35 -3.74 -19.36
C GLU A 269 -17.96 -4.18 -19.82
N TYR A 270 -16.93 -4.00 -18.99
CA TYR A 270 -15.55 -4.33 -19.31
C TYR A 270 -15.38 -5.82 -19.63
N GLU A 271 -15.91 -6.73 -18.81
CA GLU A 271 -15.83 -8.18 -19.05
C GLU A 271 -16.61 -8.64 -20.29
N THR A 272 -17.61 -7.85 -20.72
CA THR A 272 -18.32 -8.10 -21.99
C THR A 272 -17.44 -7.70 -23.18
N LEU A 273 -16.66 -6.62 -23.05
CA LEU A 273 -15.82 -6.07 -24.11
C LEU A 273 -14.44 -6.76 -24.18
N VAL A 274 -13.90 -7.20 -23.04
CA VAL A 274 -12.62 -7.88 -22.87
C VAL A 274 -12.87 -9.22 -22.16
N PRO A 275 -13.09 -10.31 -22.90
CA PRO A 275 -13.29 -11.62 -22.31
C PRO A 275 -12.07 -12.09 -21.53
N LYS A 276 -12.31 -12.80 -20.41
CA LYS A 276 -11.27 -13.47 -19.61
C LYS A 276 -10.40 -14.38 -20.50
N ALA A 277 -9.08 -14.30 -20.35
CA ALA A 277 -8.16 -15.13 -21.11
C ALA A 277 -8.30 -16.61 -20.73
N GLU A 278 -8.02 -17.50 -21.69
CA GLU A 278 -8.11 -18.94 -21.48
C GLU A 278 -6.82 -19.48 -20.84
N PRO A 279 -6.92 -20.44 -19.90
CA PRO A 279 -8.14 -21.04 -19.36
C PRO A 279 -8.89 -20.11 -18.40
N LYS A 280 -10.20 -19.95 -18.60
CA LYS A 280 -11.04 -19.03 -17.80
C LYS A 280 -11.11 -19.41 -16.33
N GLU A 281 -11.05 -20.71 -16.02
CA GLU A 281 -11.09 -21.22 -14.66
C GLU A 281 -9.89 -20.78 -13.80
N GLU A 282 -8.77 -20.39 -14.42
CA GLU A 282 -7.56 -19.90 -13.73
C GLU A 282 -7.46 -18.37 -13.72
N TRP A 283 -8.52 -17.67 -14.17
CA TRP A 283 -8.51 -16.22 -14.24
C TRP A 283 -8.31 -15.57 -12.87
N GLU A 284 -9.03 -16.04 -11.85
CA GLU A 284 -8.89 -15.50 -10.49
C GLU A 284 -7.50 -15.76 -9.91
N ASP A 285 -6.86 -16.89 -10.25
CA ASP A 285 -5.50 -17.21 -9.82
C ASP A 285 -4.48 -16.25 -10.46
N ARG A 286 -4.66 -15.95 -11.76
CA ARG A 286 -3.80 -14.98 -12.47
C ARG A 286 -3.96 -13.57 -11.92
N VAL A 287 -5.20 -13.15 -11.66
CA VAL A 287 -5.43 -11.83 -11.08
C VAL A 287 -4.90 -11.77 -9.64
N SER A 288 -5.08 -12.82 -8.84
CA SER A 288 -4.50 -12.91 -7.49
C SER A 288 -2.96 -12.86 -7.49
N LEU A 289 -2.31 -13.45 -8.50
CA LEU A 289 -0.86 -13.33 -8.69
C LEU A 289 -0.42 -11.87 -8.90
N TYR A 290 -1.29 -11.01 -9.41
CA TYR A 290 -1.06 -9.58 -9.58
C TYR A 290 -1.55 -8.72 -8.39
N GLU A 291 -2.20 -9.30 -7.38
CA GLU A 291 -2.81 -8.60 -6.23
C GLU A 291 -2.00 -8.72 -4.92
N LEU A 292 -2.28 -7.82 -3.97
CA LEU A 292 -1.97 -7.88 -2.54
C LEU A 292 -3.29 -7.61 -1.78
N LYS A 293 -3.82 -8.52 -0.97
CA LYS A 293 -5.23 -8.46 -0.52
C LYS A 293 -5.50 -7.86 0.88
N ALA A 294 -4.48 -7.64 1.71
CA ALA A 294 -4.67 -7.11 3.06
C ALA A 294 -3.47 -6.30 3.59
N VAL A 295 -3.76 -5.40 4.52
CA VAL A 295 -2.76 -4.72 5.36
C VAL A 295 -2.79 -5.32 6.77
N ILE A 296 -1.63 -5.66 7.30
CA ILE A 296 -1.46 -6.25 8.63
C ILE A 296 -0.75 -5.24 9.54
N VAL A 297 -1.42 -4.86 10.63
CA VAL A 297 -0.92 -3.94 11.65
C VAL A 297 -0.56 -4.74 12.90
N GLY A 298 0.71 -4.76 13.29
CA GLY A 298 1.13 -5.27 14.58
C GLY A 298 0.96 -4.23 15.69
N ILE A 299 0.44 -4.67 16.83
CA ILE A 299 0.34 -3.87 18.05
C ILE A 299 1.09 -4.66 19.14
N SER A 300 2.30 -4.19 19.46
CA SER A 300 3.21 -4.84 20.40
C SER A 300 3.45 -4.04 21.68
N GLY A 301 4.09 -4.66 22.66
CA GLY A 301 4.46 -4.08 23.95
C GLY A 301 4.30 -5.10 25.07
N ALA A 302 4.77 -4.78 26.28
CA ALA A 302 4.73 -5.73 27.41
C ALA A 302 3.32 -6.30 27.65
N SER A 303 3.23 -7.51 28.20
CA SER A 303 1.96 -8.08 28.69
C SER A 303 1.27 -7.08 29.62
N SER A 304 -0.04 -6.91 29.47
CA SER A 304 -0.84 -5.90 30.17
C SER A 304 -0.52 -4.42 29.83
N SER A 305 0.16 -4.12 28.72
CA SER A 305 0.32 -2.73 28.24
C SER A 305 -0.96 -2.09 27.70
N GLY A 306 -1.97 -2.91 27.33
CA GLY A 306 -3.26 -2.46 26.80
C GLY A 306 -3.46 -2.67 25.30
N LYS A 307 -2.63 -3.52 24.67
CA LYS A 307 -2.70 -3.86 23.23
C LYS A 307 -4.08 -4.33 22.79
N THR A 308 -4.65 -5.30 23.49
CA THR A 308 -5.96 -5.88 23.17
C THR A 308 -7.08 -4.84 23.27
N THR A 309 -7.00 -3.95 24.26
CA THR A 309 -7.92 -2.80 24.37
C THR A 309 -7.78 -1.88 23.16
N LEU A 310 -6.56 -1.50 22.80
CA LEU A 310 -6.32 -0.66 21.63
C LEU A 310 -6.78 -1.33 20.33
N ALA A 311 -6.48 -2.62 20.13
CA ALA A 311 -6.87 -3.39 18.97
C ALA A 311 -8.40 -3.43 18.82
N ARG A 312 -9.14 -3.68 19.90
CA ARG A 312 -10.61 -3.66 19.92
C ARG A 312 -11.16 -2.28 19.57
N LEU A 313 -10.59 -1.21 20.14
CA LEU A 313 -11.00 0.16 19.83
C LEU A 313 -10.73 0.51 18.35
N LEU A 314 -9.56 0.18 17.82
CA LEU A 314 -9.22 0.40 16.42
C LEU A 314 -10.12 -0.39 15.48
N ARG A 315 -10.42 -1.67 15.80
CA ARG A 315 -11.38 -2.50 15.06
C ARG A 315 -12.76 -1.84 15.00
N ASP A 316 -13.20 -1.24 16.10
CA ASP A 316 -14.53 -0.60 16.18
C ASP A 316 -14.57 0.78 15.53
N ILE A 317 -13.40 1.42 15.33
CA ILE A 317 -13.25 2.74 14.71
C ILE A 317 -13.06 2.66 13.20
N PHE A 318 -12.26 1.69 12.72
CA PHE A 318 -11.91 1.55 11.31
C PHE A 318 -12.82 0.53 10.59
N PRO A 319 -13.22 0.80 9.33
CA PRO A 319 -14.03 -0.14 8.56
C PRO A 319 -13.23 -1.39 8.18
N ASN A 320 -13.93 -2.51 7.92
CA ASN A 320 -13.34 -3.76 7.40
C ASN A 320 -12.12 -4.27 8.18
N THR A 321 -12.11 -4.03 9.48
CA THR A 321 -11.00 -4.35 10.37
C THR A 321 -11.37 -5.54 11.25
N PHE A 322 -10.44 -6.48 11.43
CA PHE A 322 -10.58 -7.62 12.36
C PHE A 322 -9.28 -7.85 13.13
N ILE A 323 -9.35 -8.64 14.18
CA ILE A 323 -8.23 -8.88 15.10
C ILE A 323 -7.79 -10.34 14.96
N LEU A 324 -6.49 -10.58 14.98
CA LEU A 324 -5.87 -11.88 15.21
C LEU A 324 -5.07 -11.76 16.51
N HIS A 325 -5.26 -12.68 17.44
CA HIS A 325 -4.58 -12.64 18.73
C HIS A 325 -3.34 -13.54 18.72
N GLU A 326 -2.17 -13.03 19.16
CA GLU A 326 -0.97 -13.85 19.34
C GLU A 326 -1.23 -15.04 20.28
N ASP A 327 -2.09 -14.82 21.29
CA ASP A 327 -2.48 -15.82 22.28
C ASP A 327 -3.23 -17.02 21.68
N ASP A 328 -3.80 -16.90 20.47
CA ASP A 328 -4.41 -18.03 19.77
C ASP A 328 -3.39 -19.08 19.30
N PHE A 329 -2.09 -18.74 19.38
CA PHE A 329 -0.98 -19.59 18.95
C PHE A 329 -0.16 -20.16 20.11
N TYR A 330 -0.65 -20.12 21.35
CA TYR A 330 0.01 -20.83 22.45
C TYR A 330 0.08 -22.34 22.17
N LYS A 331 1.22 -22.93 22.55
CA LYS A 331 1.39 -24.39 22.60
C LYS A 331 0.67 -24.98 23.81
N PRO A 332 0.42 -26.30 23.82
CA PRO A 332 -0.11 -27.01 25.00
C PRO A 332 0.81 -26.84 26.21
N GLU A 333 0.25 -26.81 27.43
CA GLU A 333 1.02 -26.57 28.68
C GLU A 333 2.16 -27.59 28.86
N SER A 334 1.96 -28.81 28.38
CA SER A 334 2.97 -29.87 28.37
C SER A 334 4.22 -29.59 27.50
N GLU A 335 4.15 -28.61 26.59
CA GLU A 335 5.24 -28.20 25.70
C GLU A 335 5.90 -26.88 26.13
N LEU A 336 5.34 -26.21 27.14
CA LEU A 336 5.85 -24.91 27.60
C LEU A 336 7.17 -25.06 28.36
N PRO A 337 8.11 -24.11 28.18
CA PRO A 337 9.33 -24.09 28.97
C PRO A 337 9.04 -23.74 30.43
N THR A 338 10.00 -24.02 31.30
CA THR A 338 9.96 -23.59 32.71
C THR A 338 11.10 -22.64 33.01
N LYS A 339 10.82 -21.62 33.82
CA LYS A 339 11.78 -20.65 34.31
C LYS A 339 11.48 -20.35 35.78
N ASP A 340 12.51 -20.32 36.62
CA ASP A 340 12.38 -20.13 38.07
C ASP A 340 11.36 -21.07 38.76
N GLY A 341 11.20 -22.28 38.22
CA GLY A 341 10.25 -23.29 38.70
C GLY A 341 8.78 -23.04 38.33
N LEU A 342 8.50 -22.11 37.43
CA LEU A 342 7.18 -21.77 36.91
C LEU A 342 7.11 -22.08 35.41
N LEU A 343 5.92 -22.42 34.89
CA LEU A 343 5.70 -22.48 33.44
C LEU A 343 5.84 -21.07 32.86
N ASP A 344 6.59 -20.93 31.78
CA ASP A 344 6.86 -19.63 31.17
C ASP A 344 5.96 -19.43 29.94
N TRP A 345 4.82 -18.79 30.17
CA TRP A 345 3.89 -18.36 29.11
C TRP A 345 4.38 -17.11 28.37
N ASP A 346 5.26 -16.31 28.96
CA ASP A 346 5.63 -15.00 28.42
C ASP A 346 6.98 -15.07 27.68
N CYS A 347 7.14 -16.07 26.81
CA CYS A 347 8.31 -16.28 25.98
C CYS A 347 7.93 -16.72 24.56
N ALA A 348 8.84 -16.54 23.59
CA ALA A 348 8.58 -16.91 22.20
C ALA A 348 8.41 -18.43 22.03
N GLU A 349 9.08 -19.22 22.87
CA GLU A 349 9.02 -20.69 22.86
C GLU A 349 7.64 -21.22 23.25
N ALA A 350 6.84 -20.46 24.00
CA ALA A 350 5.46 -20.81 24.32
C ALA A 350 4.51 -20.68 23.12
N LEU A 351 4.93 -20.01 22.04
CA LEU A 351 4.12 -19.71 20.86
C LEU A 351 4.51 -20.58 19.66
N SER A 352 3.52 -20.95 18.84
CA SER A 352 3.72 -21.56 17.53
C SER A 352 3.94 -20.48 16.46
N ILE A 353 5.19 -20.00 16.35
CA ILE A 353 5.60 -19.07 15.29
C ILE A 353 5.26 -19.58 13.87
N PRO A 354 5.42 -20.89 13.54
CA PRO A 354 5.01 -21.41 12.23
C PRO A 354 3.51 -21.25 11.96
N ASP A 355 2.65 -21.52 12.94
CA ASP A 355 1.19 -21.40 12.76
C ASP A 355 0.75 -19.94 12.68
N MET A 356 1.36 -19.05 13.47
CA MET A 356 1.13 -17.61 13.37
C MET A 356 1.55 -17.07 11.99
N THR A 357 2.73 -17.47 11.50
CA THR A 357 3.23 -17.10 10.15
C THR A 357 2.27 -17.61 9.06
N LYS A 358 1.75 -18.83 9.20
CA LYS A 358 0.75 -19.42 8.29
C LYS A 358 -0.58 -18.65 8.31
N ALA A 359 -1.07 -18.26 9.49
CA ALA A 359 -2.27 -17.46 9.65
C ALA A 359 -2.14 -16.08 9.00
N LEU A 360 -1.03 -15.37 9.24
CA LEU A 360 -0.76 -14.06 8.64
C LEU A 360 -0.61 -14.14 7.13
N SER A 361 0.06 -15.18 6.62
CA SER A 361 0.16 -15.43 5.17
C SER A 361 -1.22 -15.64 4.54
N TYR A 362 -2.09 -16.42 5.20
CA TYR A 362 -3.47 -16.62 4.75
C TYR A 362 -4.25 -15.30 4.70
N ILE A 363 -4.15 -14.48 5.76
CA ILE A 363 -4.80 -13.17 5.84
C ILE A 363 -4.33 -12.26 4.71
N ARG A 364 -3.02 -12.24 4.43
CA ARG A 364 -2.46 -11.43 3.33
C ARG A 364 -2.98 -11.86 1.96
N GLU A 365 -3.18 -13.16 1.76
CA GLU A 365 -3.64 -13.74 0.49
C GLU A 365 -5.16 -13.64 0.28
N HIS A 366 -5.95 -13.68 1.36
CA HIS A 366 -7.41 -13.81 1.30
C HIS A 366 -8.16 -12.58 1.84
N GLY A 367 -7.50 -11.74 2.64
CA GLY A 367 -8.12 -10.66 3.39
C GLY A 367 -9.04 -11.12 4.52
N THR A 368 -9.20 -12.41 4.76
CA THR A 368 -10.17 -12.95 5.72
C THR A 368 -9.49 -13.61 6.90
N PHE A 369 -10.23 -13.72 8.01
CA PHE A 369 -9.79 -14.49 9.17
C PHE A 369 -9.53 -15.95 8.76
N PRO A 370 -8.41 -16.58 9.18
CA PRO A 370 -8.08 -17.94 8.79
C PRO A 370 -9.11 -18.95 9.32
N PRO A 371 -9.71 -19.80 8.47
CA PRO A 371 -10.74 -20.76 8.90
C PRO A 371 -10.20 -21.91 9.78
N PHE A 372 -8.88 -21.96 9.94
CA PHE A 372 -8.17 -22.96 10.74
C PHE A 372 -7.66 -22.41 12.09
N VAL A 373 -7.95 -21.15 12.40
CA VAL A 373 -7.67 -20.55 13.72
C VAL A 373 -9.00 -20.46 14.47
N ASP A 374 -9.01 -20.90 15.73
CA ASP A 374 -10.15 -20.77 16.63
C ASP A 374 -9.76 -19.80 17.75
N SER A 375 -10.34 -18.59 17.71
CA SER A 375 -9.97 -17.50 18.62
C SER A 375 -10.43 -17.81 20.04
N LYS A 376 -9.48 -17.96 20.96
CA LYS A 376 -9.75 -18.21 22.38
C LYS A 376 -9.77 -16.93 23.19
N GLU A 377 -9.01 -15.93 22.76
CA GLU A 377 -8.97 -14.63 23.43
C GLU A 377 -10.34 -13.91 23.39
N ASP A 378 -11.17 -14.18 22.39
CA ASP A 378 -12.55 -13.69 22.33
C ASP A 378 -13.47 -14.32 23.40
N GLN A 379 -13.05 -15.39 24.06
CA GLN A 379 -13.77 -16.04 25.16
C GLN A 379 -13.44 -15.44 26.53
N ASN A 380 -12.39 -14.62 26.63
CA ASN A 380 -11.97 -13.97 27.87
C ASN A 380 -12.91 -12.80 28.26
N THR A 381 -13.05 -12.57 29.56
CA THR A 381 -13.94 -11.52 30.07
C THR A 381 -13.39 -10.13 29.70
N VAL A 382 -14.23 -9.32 29.06
CA VAL A 382 -13.86 -7.94 28.69
C VAL A 382 -14.11 -7.03 29.90
N GLY A 383 -13.03 -6.47 30.46
CA GLY A 383 -13.12 -5.46 31.53
C GLY A 383 -13.70 -4.12 31.05
N GLU A 384 -13.94 -3.20 31.98
CA GLU A 384 -14.43 -1.85 31.67
C GLU A 384 -13.44 -1.11 30.76
N CYS A 385 -13.95 -0.42 29.73
CA CYS A 385 -13.11 0.33 28.80
C CYS A 385 -12.50 1.54 29.52
N PRO A 386 -11.17 1.69 29.57
CA PRO A 386 -10.53 2.81 30.27
C PRO A 386 -10.58 4.13 29.49
N VAL A 387 -11.09 4.13 28.25
CA VAL A 387 -11.19 5.31 27.39
C VAL A 387 -12.60 5.91 27.52
N PRO A 388 -12.74 7.21 27.80
CA PRO A 388 -14.05 7.86 27.84
C PRO A 388 -14.80 7.74 26.51
N ASP A 389 -16.11 7.47 26.56
CA ASP A 389 -16.98 7.39 25.37
C ASP A 389 -16.86 8.63 24.46
N ALA A 390 -16.67 9.81 25.06
CA ALA A 390 -16.48 11.06 24.32
C ALA A 390 -15.24 11.03 23.42
N THR A 391 -14.13 10.46 23.90
CA THR A 391 -12.89 10.29 23.12
C THR A 391 -13.08 9.26 22.02
N ILE A 392 -13.75 8.14 22.33
CA ILE A 392 -14.06 7.10 21.33
C ILE A 392 -14.90 7.69 20.20
N GLU A 393 -15.97 8.42 20.53
CA GLU A 393 -16.82 9.05 19.52
C GLU A 393 -16.12 10.17 18.76
N ALA A 394 -15.19 10.91 19.38
CA ALA A 394 -14.34 11.86 18.69
C ALA A 394 -13.44 11.17 17.65
N MET A 395 -12.83 10.04 18.01
CA MET A 395 -11.99 9.26 17.07
C MET A 395 -12.81 8.63 15.95
N LYS A 396 -13.99 8.06 16.26
CA LYS A 396 -14.94 7.61 15.23
C LYS A 396 -15.37 8.77 14.33
N ALA A 397 -15.65 9.95 14.86
CA ALA A 397 -16.01 11.12 14.06
C ALA A 397 -14.86 11.55 13.13
N LYS A 398 -13.61 11.50 13.62
CA LYS A 398 -12.41 11.78 12.84
C LYS A 398 -12.23 10.81 11.68
N VAL A 399 -12.37 9.50 11.95
CA VAL A 399 -12.31 8.47 10.89
C VAL A 399 -13.49 8.59 9.94
N ARG A 400 -14.72 8.84 10.42
CA ARG A 400 -15.89 9.10 9.56
C ARG A 400 -15.64 10.27 8.61
N ALA A 401 -15.08 11.39 9.10
CA ALA A 401 -14.74 12.54 8.27
C ALA A 401 -13.65 12.20 7.24
N TRP A 402 -12.66 11.37 7.62
CA TRP A 402 -11.62 10.88 6.71
C TRP A 402 -12.13 9.90 5.64
N LEU A 403 -13.28 9.26 5.90
CA LEU A 403 -13.95 8.34 4.98
C LEU A 403 -14.99 9.04 4.06
N GLU A 404 -15.19 10.34 4.21
CA GLU A 404 -16.12 11.09 3.35
C GLU A 404 -15.66 11.09 1.87
N PRO A 405 -16.58 11.08 0.90
CA PRO A 405 -16.23 11.14 -0.53
C PRO A 405 -15.25 12.27 -0.85
N GLY A 406 -14.17 11.95 -1.57
CA GLY A 406 -13.09 12.90 -1.89
C GLY A 406 -12.01 13.05 -0.82
N ARG A 407 -12.08 12.27 0.26
CA ARG A 407 -11.01 12.13 1.27
C ARG A 407 -10.22 10.84 1.06
N PRO A 408 -8.97 10.75 1.55
CA PRO A 408 -8.11 9.59 1.30
C PRO A 408 -8.71 8.27 1.78
N GLY A 409 -9.29 8.24 2.98
CA GLY A 409 -9.92 7.04 3.54
C GLY A 409 -11.06 6.48 2.70
N HIS A 410 -11.76 7.35 1.96
CA HIS A 410 -12.80 6.91 1.04
C HIS A 410 -12.23 6.09 -0.11
N ALA A 411 -11.14 6.53 -0.73
CA ALA A 411 -10.48 5.82 -1.82
C ALA A 411 -9.92 4.46 -1.35
N ILE A 412 -9.46 4.39 -0.10
CA ILE A 412 -8.87 3.19 0.51
C ILE A 412 -9.94 2.11 0.81
N PHE A 413 -11.04 2.50 1.45
CA PHE A 413 -12.03 1.53 1.97
C PHE A 413 -13.29 1.41 1.13
N PHE A 414 -13.59 2.39 0.27
CA PHE A 414 -14.83 2.43 -0.49
C PHE A 414 -14.49 2.60 -1.97
N SER A 415 -14.41 1.47 -2.67
CA SER A 415 -14.40 1.49 -4.15
C SER A 415 -15.61 2.30 -4.63
N GLN A 416 -15.38 3.30 -5.48
CA GLN A 416 -16.45 4.06 -6.13
C GLN A 416 -17.30 3.07 -6.96
N GLY A 417 -18.41 2.60 -6.37
CA GLY A 417 -19.36 1.68 -7.00
C GLY A 417 -19.41 0.23 -6.47
N GLY A 418 -18.77 -0.09 -5.34
CA GLY A 418 -19.13 -1.25 -4.50
C GLY A 418 -18.82 -2.65 -5.06
N ASN A 419 -17.84 -2.80 -5.95
CA ASN A 419 -17.64 -4.05 -6.68
C ASN A 419 -16.22 -4.66 -6.66
N GLY A 420 -15.28 -4.05 -5.92
CA GLY A 420 -14.08 -4.73 -5.42
C GLY A 420 -14.22 -4.97 -3.91
N PRO A 421 -13.63 -6.05 -3.34
CA PRO A 421 -13.61 -6.21 -1.90
C PRO A 421 -12.87 -5.01 -1.30
N PRO A 422 -13.44 -4.33 -0.30
CA PRO A 422 -12.76 -3.21 0.31
C PRO A 422 -11.48 -3.68 0.99
N LEU A 423 -10.44 -2.82 1.04
CA LEU A 423 -9.21 -3.12 1.78
C LEU A 423 -9.58 -3.63 3.18
N ARG A 424 -8.97 -4.74 3.57
CA ARG A 424 -9.15 -5.33 4.89
C ARG A 424 -7.90 -5.09 5.73
N VAL A 425 -8.14 -4.70 6.98
CA VAL A 425 -7.09 -4.45 7.96
C VAL A 425 -7.14 -5.56 9.00
N CYS A 426 -6.03 -6.27 9.18
CA CYS A 426 -5.84 -7.18 10.29
C CYS A 426 -5.02 -6.49 11.38
N LEU A 427 -5.54 -6.46 12.59
CA LEU A 427 -4.80 -6.05 13.79
C LEU A 427 -4.25 -7.31 14.46
N LEU A 428 -2.94 -7.51 14.43
CA LEU A 428 -2.26 -8.53 15.22
C LEU A 428 -1.86 -7.92 16.56
N ASP A 429 -2.49 -8.32 17.66
CA ASP A 429 -2.04 -7.92 19.00
C ASP A 429 -1.21 -9.04 19.65
N GLY A 430 -0.08 -8.66 20.24
CA GLY A 430 0.85 -9.62 20.82
C GLY A 430 1.92 -8.95 21.67
N PHE A 431 2.46 -9.64 22.66
CA PHE A 431 3.37 -9.07 23.65
C PHE A 431 4.85 -9.16 23.26
N LEU A 432 5.20 -9.99 22.28
CA LEU A 432 6.56 -10.17 21.77
C LEU A 432 6.71 -10.01 20.25
N LEU A 433 5.80 -9.31 19.57
CA LEU A 433 5.82 -9.22 18.10
C LEU A 433 7.09 -8.59 17.51
N TYR A 434 7.87 -7.82 18.29
CA TYR A 434 9.11 -7.18 17.85
C TYR A 434 10.34 -7.74 18.57
N ALA A 435 10.22 -8.92 19.17
CA ALA A 435 11.36 -9.67 19.66
C ALA A 435 12.20 -10.17 18.47
N ARG A 436 13.50 -10.45 18.69
CA ARG A 436 14.34 -11.00 17.61
C ARG A 436 13.92 -12.42 17.23
N GLU A 437 13.40 -13.13 18.20
CA GLU A 437 12.90 -14.50 18.13
C GLU A 437 11.64 -14.60 17.25
N THR A 438 10.88 -13.50 17.12
CA THR A 438 9.65 -13.40 16.33
C THR A 438 9.84 -12.62 15.03
N ALA A 439 11.09 -12.43 14.57
CA ALA A 439 11.40 -11.67 13.36
C ALA A 439 10.64 -12.15 12.10
N ALA A 440 10.36 -13.46 12.01
CA ALA A 440 9.56 -14.03 10.91
C ALA A 440 8.11 -13.48 10.89
N VAL A 441 7.56 -13.16 12.07
CA VAL A 441 6.23 -12.58 12.23
C VAL A 441 6.29 -11.08 11.95
N SER A 442 7.28 -10.37 12.49
CA SER A 442 7.42 -8.93 12.31
C SER A 442 7.64 -8.53 10.84
N ALA A 443 8.30 -9.39 10.05
CA ALA A 443 8.49 -9.23 8.62
C ALA A 443 7.17 -9.29 7.80
N LEU A 444 6.12 -9.89 8.36
CA LEU A 444 4.78 -9.95 7.76
C LEU A 444 3.88 -8.78 8.16
N LEU A 445 4.39 -7.81 8.91
CA LEU A 445 3.63 -6.63 9.34
C LEU A 445 3.92 -5.45 8.42
N ASP A 446 2.87 -4.77 8.00
CA ASP A 446 2.92 -3.57 7.17
C ASP A 446 3.02 -2.30 8.02
N VAL A 447 2.42 -2.31 9.22
CA VAL A 447 2.51 -1.24 10.22
C VAL A 447 2.88 -1.85 11.57
N ARG A 448 3.84 -1.26 12.29
CA ARG A 448 4.34 -1.78 13.57
C ARG A 448 4.16 -0.75 14.68
N LEU A 449 3.11 -0.86 15.50
CA LEU A 449 2.86 0.00 16.65
C LEU A 449 3.46 -0.61 17.93
N LEU A 450 4.19 0.17 18.72
CA LEU A 450 4.74 -0.23 20.02
C LEU A 450 4.11 0.58 21.16
N LEU A 451 3.36 -0.10 22.02
CA LEU A 451 2.84 0.44 23.28
C LEU A 451 3.85 0.28 24.41
N ARG A 452 3.99 1.35 25.20
CA ARG A 452 4.93 1.45 26.31
C ARG A 452 4.19 1.50 27.64
N VAL A 453 4.68 0.76 28.62
CA VAL A 453 4.13 0.67 29.98
C VAL A 453 5.28 0.46 30.96
N SER A 454 5.15 0.99 32.17
CA SER A 454 6.12 0.75 33.25
C SER A 454 5.96 -0.64 33.85
N GLN A 455 6.99 -1.12 34.54
CA GLN A 455 6.92 -2.37 35.28
C GLN A 455 5.80 -2.33 36.32
N GLU A 456 5.74 -1.23 37.08
CA GLU A 456 4.77 -1.03 38.14
C GLU A 456 3.34 -1.13 37.60
N ARG A 457 3.04 -0.42 36.50
CA ARG A 457 1.70 -0.42 35.92
C ARG A 457 1.34 -1.74 35.25
N ALA A 458 2.29 -2.38 34.55
CA ALA A 458 2.07 -3.70 33.96
C ALA A 458 1.76 -4.75 35.03
N THR A 459 2.50 -4.71 36.15
CA THR A 459 2.32 -5.60 37.31
C THR A 459 0.96 -5.38 37.95
N ALA A 460 0.59 -4.12 38.23
CA ALA A 460 -0.71 -3.79 38.82
C ALA A 460 -1.88 -4.26 37.93
N ARG A 461 -1.80 -4.03 36.61
CA ARG A 461 -2.82 -4.47 35.66
C ARG A 461 -2.89 -5.99 35.52
N ARG A 462 -1.76 -6.69 35.60
CA ARG A 462 -1.71 -8.16 35.52
C ARG A 462 -2.27 -8.81 36.79
N GLY A 463 -1.90 -8.29 37.97
CA GLY A 463 -2.41 -8.77 39.25
C GLY A 463 -3.91 -8.53 39.49
N ALA A 464 -4.54 -7.66 38.72
CA ALA A 464 -5.98 -7.40 38.76
C ALA A 464 -6.82 -8.36 37.88
N ARG A 465 -6.19 -9.30 37.15
CA ARG A 465 -6.89 -10.27 36.31
C ARG A 465 -7.36 -11.47 37.13
N ASP A 466 -8.57 -11.96 36.83
CA ASP A 466 -9.13 -13.16 37.48
C ASP A 466 -8.40 -14.45 37.02
N GLY A 467 -7.83 -14.44 35.81
CA GLY A 467 -7.07 -15.54 35.20
C GLY A 467 -7.29 -15.59 33.68
N TYR A 468 -6.86 -16.68 33.05
CA TYR A 468 -6.77 -16.85 31.60
C TYR A 468 -7.34 -18.21 31.17
N VAL A 469 -8.12 -18.24 30.09
CA VAL A 469 -8.54 -19.51 29.47
C VAL A 469 -7.39 -20.07 28.63
N THR A 470 -7.01 -21.33 28.85
CA THR A 470 -5.91 -22.02 28.13
C THR A 470 -6.43 -23.15 27.24
N LEU A 471 -5.54 -23.84 26.52
CA LEU A 471 -5.86 -25.08 25.81
C LEU A 471 -6.38 -26.19 26.74
N GLU A 472 -5.91 -26.21 27.99
CA GLU A 472 -6.10 -27.33 28.91
C GLU A 472 -6.97 -26.94 30.13
N GLY A 473 -7.36 -25.68 30.28
CA GLY A 473 -8.27 -25.24 31.33
C GLY A 473 -8.22 -23.74 31.62
N PHE A 474 -7.99 -23.40 32.89
CA PHE A 474 -7.94 -22.02 33.38
C PHE A 474 -6.65 -21.81 34.18
N TRP A 475 -5.88 -20.80 33.79
CA TRP A 475 -4.62 -20.43 34.43
C TRP A 475 -4.79 -19.18 35.30
N SER A 476 -4.15 -19.17 36.46
CA SER A 476 -4.03 -17.99 37.32
C SER A 476 -2.58 -17.81 37.73
N ASP A 477 -2.06 -16.59 37.57
CA ASP A 477 -0.65 -16.31 37.81
C ASP A 477 -0.27 -16.62 39.26
N PRO A 478 0.76 -17.46 39.50
CA PRO A 478 1.24 -17.74 40.84
C PRO A 478 1.92 -16.50 41.45
N PRO A 479 2.03 -16.41 42.78
CA PRO A 479 2.70 -15.29 43.44
C PRO A 479 4.12 -15.05 42.91
N GLY A 480 4.38 -13.81 42.48
CA GLY A 480 5.68 -13.39 41.95
C GLY A 480 5.90 -13.70 40.46
N TYR A 481 4.87 -14.11 39.73
CA TYR A 481 4.99 -14.48 38.30
C TYR A 481 5.48 -13.31 37.44
N VAL A 482 5.02 -12.08 37.69
CA VAL A 482 5.41 -10.91 36.90
C VAL A 482 6.89 -10.59 37.05
N GLU A 483 7.40 -10.66 38.28
CA GLU A 483 8.77 -10.34 38.64
C GLU A 483 9.76 -11.41 38.17
N LYS A 484 9.32 -12.67 38.12
CA LYS A 484 10.19 -13.81 37.72
C LYS A 484 10.15 -14.09 36.22
N ILE A 485 8.99 -13.94 35.60
CA ILE A 485 8.74 -14.39 34.23
C ILE A 485 8.52 -13.19 33.31
N VAL A 486 7.40 -12.51 33.47
CA VAL A 486 6.84 -11.55 32.52
C VAL A 486 7.78 -10.39 32.23
N TRP A 487 8.17 -9.66 33.27
CA TRP A 487 8.96 -8.45 33.10
C TRP A 487 10.40 -8.77 32.67
N PRO A 488 11.11 -9.73 33.29
CA PRO A 488 12.43 -10.12 32.81
C PRO A 488 12.44 -10.59 31.35
N ASN A 489 11.42 -11.32 30.89
CA ASN A 489 11.34 -11.76 29.49
C ASN A 489 11.07 -10.57 28.55
N TYR A 490 10.16 -9.67 28.92
CA TYR A 490 9.92 -8.46 28.13
C TYR A 490 11.21 -7.63 27.95
N VAL A 491 11.95 -7.41 29.05
CA VAL A 491 13.24 -6.71 29.03
C VAL A 491 14.23 -7.43 28.13
N ALA A 492 14.39 -8.75 28.28
CA ALA A 492 15.32 -9.53 27.47
C ALA A 492 15.02 -9.42 25.96
N SER A 493 13.74 -9.49 25.59
CA SER A 493 13.31 -9.49 24.19
C SER A 493 13.30 -8.11 23.53
N HIS A 494 13.15 -7.03 24.31
CA HIS A 494 12.95 -5.68 23.76
C HIS A 494 13.98 -4.63 24.16
N ALA A 495 14.92 -4.91 25.08
CA ALA A 495 15.95 -3.94 25.50
C ALA A 495 16.70 -3.31 24.32
N TRP A 496 16.90 -4.06 23.24
CA TRP A 496 17.57 -3.57 22.03
C TRP A 496 16.84 -2.44 21.27
N LEU A 497 15.56 -2.19 21.58
CA LEU A 497 14.77 -1.09 21.03
C LEU A 497 14.97 0.23 21.80
N PHE A 498 15.71 0.22 22.92
CA PHE A 498 15.79 1.35 23.83
C PHE A 498 17.22 1.79 24.11
N GLU A 499 17.39 3.09 24.37
CA GLU A 499 18.68 3.69 24.74
C GLU A 499 19.25 2.99 25.99
N GLY A 500 20.45 2.41 25.87
CA GLY A 500 21.10 1.74 27.00
C GLY A 500 20.43 0.47 27.51
N GLY A 501 19.43 -0.05 26.79
CA GLY A 501 18.69 -1.26 27.20
C GLY A 501 17.58 -1.01 28.23
N ASP A 502 17.28 0.25 28.55
CA ASP A 502 16.24 0.62 29.51
C ASP A 502 14.86 0.69 28.83
N VAL A 503 14.05 -0.37 28.99
CA VAL A 503 12.71 -0.47 28.36
C VAL A 503 11.68 0.54 28.89
N GLU A 504 11.94 1.16 30.04
CA GLU A 504 11.12 2.26 30.58
C GLU A 504 11.67 3.63 30.13
N GLY A 505 12.93 3.67 29.73
CA GLY A 505 13.65 4.80 29.17
C GLY A 505 13.24 5.15 27.73
N ARG A 506 14.03 6.02 27.08
CA ARG A 506 13.72 6.49 25.73
C ARG A 506 13.95 5.39 24.69
N PRO A 507 13.02 5.19 23.74
CA PRO A 507 13.28 4.34 22.58
C PRO A 507 14.45 4.88 21.75
N ASP A 508 15.27 4.00 21.20
CA ASP A 508 16.34 4.37 20.28
C ASP A 508 15.72 4.70 18.92
N GLY A 509 15.69 6.00 18.59
CA GLY A 509 15.07 6.49 17.35
C GLY A 509 15.68 5.92 16.08
N ALA A 510 17.00 5.66 16.07
CA ALA A 510 17.67 5.09 14.90
C ALA A 510 17.33 3.60 14.72
N VAL A 511 17.13 2.88 15.83
CA VAL A 511 16.63 1.50 15.79
C VAL A 511 15.17 1.49 15.31
N LEU A 512 14.30 2.31 15.91
CA LEU A 512 12.89 2.36 15.52
C LEU A 512 12.70 2.71 14.04
N GLU A 513 13.45 3.70 13.53
CA GLU A 513 13.41 4.08 12.11
C GLU A 513 13.86 2.94 11.20
N ARG A 514 14.98 2.28 11.55
CA ARG A 514 15.51 1.14 10.77
C ARG A 514 14.54 -0.03 10.70
N GLU A 515 13.88 -0.34 11.81
CA GLU A 515 12.94 -1.47 11.90
C GLU A 515 11.50 -1.10 11.49
N GLY A 516 11.25 0.18 11.17
CA GLY A 516 9.92 0.70 10.85
C GLY A 516 8.92 0.56 12.02
N ILE A 517 9.39 0.67 13.27
CA ILE A 517 8.55 0.56 14.47
C ILE A 517 8.15 1.97 14.92
N LEU A 518 6.84 2.17 15.08
CA LEU A 518 6.23 3.42 15.49
C LEU A 518 5.88 3.34 16.97
N ALA A 519 6.47 4.21 17.78
CA ALA A 519 6.20 4.33 19.20
C ALA A 519 5.79 5.76 19.55
N GLN A 520 4.93 5.91 20.55
CA GLN A 520 4.67 7.23 21.11
C GLN A 520 5.87 7.69 21.94
N THR A 521 6.59 8.70 21.45
CA THR A 521 7.81 9.24 22.07
C THR A 521 7.60 10.59 22.76
N GLU A 522 6.55 11.33 22.40
CA GLU A 522 6.27 12.66 22.96
C GLU A 522 5.73 12.62 24.40
N ARG A 523 5.03 11.53 24.74
CA ARG A 523 4.61 11.22 26.10
C ARG A 523 5.61 10.21 26.68
N GLY A 524 5.91 10.33 27.96
CA GLY A 524 6.81 9.39 28.65
C GLY A 524 6.29 7.95 28.60
N VAL A 525 6.98 7.03 29.28
CA VAL A 525 6.37 5.72 29.60
C VAL A 525 5.01 5.97 30.29
N ASP A 526 4.07 5.04 30.14
CA ASP A 526 2.77 5.11 30.82
C ASP A 526 1.78 6.18 30.31
N ALA A 527 1.79 6.46 29.00
CA ALA A 527 0.67 7.17 28.37
C ALA A 527 -0.68 6.51 28.68
N ASP A 528 -1.70 7.33 28.92
CA ASP A 528 -3.07 6.90 29.10
C ASP A 528 -3.69 6.38 27.79
N MET A 529 -4.72 5.54 27.93
CA MET A 529 -5.25 4.77 26.79
C MET A 529 -5.99 5.64 25.77
N ASP A 530 -6.58 6.75 26.20
CA ASP A 530 -7.13 7.79 25.31
C ASP A 530 -6.04 8.43 24.46
N THR A 531 -4.94 8.85 25.08
CA THR A 531 -3.76 9.41 24.38
C THR A 531 -3.13 8.39 23.43
N ALA A 532 -3.06 7.12 23.82
CA ALA A 532 -2.58 6.05 22.96
C ALA A 532 -3.52 5.78 21.79
N LEU A 533 -4.84 5.84 22.01
CA LEU A 533 -5.85 5.68 20.98
C LEU A 533 -5.77 6.80 19.93
N GLU A 534 -5.71 8.06 20.37
CA GLU A 534 -5.60 9.22 19.47
C GLU A 534 -4.37 9.10 18.57
N TRP A 535 -3.21 8.81 19.17
CA TRP A 535 -1.97 8.58 18.44
C TRP A 535 -2.08 7.43 17.44
N ALA A 536 -2.66 6.30 17.83
CA ALA A 536 -2.78 5.13 16.98
C ALA A 536 -3.74 5.36 15.80
N VAL A 537 -4.87 6.05 16.03
CA VAL A 537 -5.82 6.41 14.97
C VAL A 537 -5.17 7.31 13.93
N GLU A 538 -4.49 8.38 14.38
CA GLU A 538 -3.80 9.31 13.47
C GLU A 538 -2.66 8.63 12.72
N THR A 539 -1.89 7.80 13.41
CA THR A 539 -0.78 7.05 12.82
C THR A 539 -1.29 6.07 11.78
N LEU A 540 -2.34 5.30 12.09
CA LEU A 540 -2.88 4.31 11.17
C LEU A 540 -3.49 4.95 9.92
N MET A 541 -4.23 6.06 10.06
CA MET A 541 -4.72 6.84 8.91
C MET A 541 -3.57 7.24 7.98
N ARG A 542 -2.50 7.84 8.53
CA ARG A 542 -1.31 8.26 7.77
C ARG A 542 -0.59 7.10 7.09
N GLN A 543 -0.47 5.97 7.78
CA GLN A 543 0.20 4.79 7.22
C GLN A 543 -0.63 4.12 6.13
N LEU A 544 -1.95 4.03 6.28
CA LEU A 544 -2.83 3.51 5.23
C LEU A 544 -2.82 4.40 3.98
N GLU A 545 -2.81 5.72 4.15
CA GLU A 545 -2.60 6.68 3.06
C GLU A 545 -1.29 6.43 2.31
N GLU A 546 -0.19 6.24 3.04
CA GLU A 546 1.13 5.97 2.45
C GLU A 546 1.22 4.62 1.75
N ILE A 547 0.74 3.55 2.39
CA ILE A 547 0.73 2.19 1.83
C ILE A 547 -0.13 2.11 0.57
N CYS A 548 -1.26 2.83 0.55
CA CYS A 548 -2.19 2.82 -0.57
C CYS A 548 -1.92 3.93 -1.60
N GLY A 549 -0.88 4.76 -1.41
CA GLY A 549 -0.51 5.82 -2.34
C GLY A 549 -1.49 6.99 -2.44
N VAL A 550 -2.30 7.24 -1.41
CA VAL A 550 -3.35 8.28 -1.40
C VAL A 550 -2.89 9.46 -0.55
N ARG A 551 -2.54 10.60 -1.15
CA ARG A 551 -2.24 11.85 -0.42
C ARG A 551 -2.93 13.06 -1.02
#